data_AF-A0A7W5A3Y2-F1
#
_entry.id   AF-A0A7W5A3Y2-F1
#
_cell.length_a   1.000
_cell.length_b   1.000
_cell.length_c   1.000
_cell.angle_alpha   90.00
_cell.angle_beta   90.00
_cell.angle_gamma   90.00
#
_symmetry.space_group_name_H-M   'P 1'
#
loop_
_entity.id
_entity.type
_entity.pdbx_description
1 polymer ?
#
loop_
_entity_poly.entity_id
_entity_poly.type
_entity_poly.pdbx_seq_one_letter_code
_entity_poly.pdbx_strand_id
1 'polypeptide(L)'
;MRDARHLVLEASRANRRLARHRSLLDRQFEQAANLERVCILVEGLTQLLEEEERAENERVGLGPQLRPATARALLALADLVESGDGRTVDLGARAAAGETLAGLVDQIHAVRVRESSDDELFTAGSIVTDIRRCLETPRPVGDGEAVR
;
A
#
# COMPACT_ATOMS: atom_id res chain seq x y z
N MET A 1 14.28 1.71 11.29
CA MET A 1 14.56 1.34 9.88
C MET A 1 15.37 2.40 9.14
N ARG A 2 15.00 3.70 9.19
CA ARG A 2 15.76 4.78 8.52
C ARG A 2 17.24 4.87 8.91
N ASP A 3 17.55 4.78 10.20
CA ASP A 3 18.92 4.93 10.69
C ASP A 3 19.83 3.78 10.24
N ALA A 4 19.30 2.56 10.25
CA ALA A 4 19.99 1.40 9.70
C ALA A 4 20.24 1.56 8.19
N ARG A 5 19.30 2.15 7.45
CA ARG A 5 19.44 2.45 6.01
C ARG A 5 20.54 3.47 5.75
N HIS A 6 20.62 4.51 6.58
CA HIS A 6 21.63 5.55 6.49
C HIS A 6 23.04 4.99 6.70
N LEU A 7 23.22 4.17 7.76
CA LEU A 7 24.50 3.54 8.08
C LEU A 7 25.00 2.61 6.96
N VAL A 8 24.12 1.86 6.32
CA VAL A 8 24.50 0.97 5.19
C VAL A 8 24.83 1.78 3.92
N LEU A 9 24.15 2.91 3.67
CA LEU A 9 24.47 3.82 2.56
C LEU A 9 25.83 4.50 2.75
N GLU A 10 26.14 4.93 3.98
CA GLU A 10 27.46 5.50 4.30
C GLU A 10 28.57 4.45 4.18
N ALA A 11 28.35 3.25 4.70
CA ALA A 11 29.31 2.15 4.61
C ALA A 11 29.56 1.69 3.16
N SER A 12 28.53 1.70 2.31
CA SER A 12 28.66 1.31 0.90
C SER A 12 29.38 2.35 0.03
N ARG A 13 29.22 3.64 0.32
CA ARG A 13 29.97 4.72 -0.35
C ARG A 13 31.48 4.67 -0.08
N ALA A 14 31.87 4.20 1.10
CA ALA A 14 33.27 4.11 1.50
C ALA A 14 34.04 2.93 0.86
N ASN A 15 33.34 1.92 0.31
CA ASN A 15 33.97 0.65 -0.05
C ASN A 15 33.87 0.34 -1.55
N ARG A 16 34.91 0.67 -2.33
CA ARG A 16 34.98 0.42 -3.79
C ARG A 16 34.76 -1.05 -4.20
N ARG A 17 35.05 -2.02 -3.32
CA ARG A 17 34.81 -3.46 -3.58
C ARG A 17 33.33 -3.83 -3.58
N LEU A 18 32.48 -3.01 -2.95
CA LEU A 18 31.02 -3.18 -2.96
C LEU A 18 30.38 -2.81 -4.31
N ALA A 19 31.10 -2.19 -5.24
CA ALA A 19 30.57 -1.80 -6.55
C ALA A 19 29.93 -2.98 -7.31
N ARG A 20 30.46 -4.20 -7.16
CA ARG A 20 29.89 -5.42 -7.76
C ARG A 20 28.57 -5.87 -7.14
N HIS A 21 28.29 -5.49 -5.90
CA HIS A 21 27.06 -5.82 -5.17
C HIS A 21 26.10 -4.63 -5.05
N ARG A 22 26.45 -3.50 -5.66
CA ARG A 22 25.68 -2.26 -5.56
C ARG A 22 24.27 -2.43 -6.11
N SER A 23 24.12 -3.14 -7.24
CA SER A 23 22.81 -3.48 -7.80
C SER A 23 21.97 -4.35 -6.86
N LEU A 24 22.57 -5.29 -6.13
CA LEU A 24 21.84 -6.10 -5.14
C LEU A 24 21.39 -5.27 -3.94
N LEU A 25 22.24 -4.36 -3.46
CA LEU A 25 21.92 -3.45 -2.35
C LEU A 25 20.87 -2.42 -2.72
N ASP A 26 20.96 -1.83 -3.92
CA ASP A 26 19.97 -0.87 -4.42
C ASP A 26 18.58 -1.52 -4.48
N ARG A 27 18.50 -2.78 -4.92
CA ARG A 27 17.25 -3.56 -4.90
C ARG A 27 16.72 -3.80 -3.49
N GLN A 28 17.58 -4.18 -2.55
CA GLN A 28 17.18 -4.37 -1.15
C GLN A 28 16.69 -3.06 -0.51
N PHE A 29 17.27 -1.92 -0.90
CA PHE A 29 16.79 -0.61 -0.44
C PHE A 29 15.44 -0.23 -1.04
N GLU A 30 15.20 -0.52 -2.32
CA GLU A 30 13.89 -0.32 -2.95
C GLU A 30 12.82 -1.18 -2.29
N GLN A 31 13.12 -2.45 -2.03
CA GLN A 31 12.25 -3.37 -1.28
C GLN A 31 11.93 -2.83 0.12
N ALA A 32 12.95 -2.42 0.87
CA ALA A 32 12.76 -1.84 2.20
C ALA A 32 11.93 -0.55 2.18
N ALA A 33 12.11 0.30 1.17
CA ALA A 33 11.33 1.52 1.00
C ALA A 33 9.87 1.26 0.59
N ASN A 34 9.60 0.17 -0.14
CA ASN A 34 8.25 -0.25 -0.46
C ASN A 34 7.55 -0.81 0.76
N LEU A 35 8.23 -1.65 1.55
CA LEU A 35 7.72 -2.14 2.83
C LEU A 35 7.47 -1.00 3.82
N GLU A 36 8.40 -0.03 3.94
CA GLU A 36 8.22 1.16 4.78
C GLU A 36 6.98 1.95 4.37
N ARG A 37 6.74 2.12 3.06
CA ARG A 37 5.53 2.79 2.55
C ARG A 37 4.25 2.02 2.87
N VAL A 38 4.26 0.69 2.69
CA VAL A 38 3.10 -0.16 3.04
C VAL A 38 2.82 -0.08 4.54
N CYS A 39 3.85 -0.15 5.40
CA CYS A 39 3.67 -0.05 6.85
C CYS A 39 3.06 1.30 7.27
N ILE A 40 3.53 2.41 6.70
CA ILE A 40 2.97 3.76 6.99
C ILE A 40 1.51 3.85 6.56
N LEU A 41 1.16 3.26 5.41
CA LEU A 41 -0.21 3.30 4.89
C LEU A 41 -1.14 2.39 5.71
N VAL A 42 -0.66 1.22 6.15
CA VAL A 42 -1.39 0.35 7.09
C VAL A 42 -1.57 1.04 8.45
N GLU A 43 -0.53 1.70 8.97
CA GLU A 43 -0.60 2.46 10.22
C GLU A 43 -1.64 3.58 10.13
N GLY A 44 -1.62 4.36 9.04
CA GLY A 44 -2.63 5.38 8.77
C GLY A 44 -4.05 4.82 8.66
N LEU A 45 -4.21 3.67 8.01
CA LEU A 45 -5.50 2.99 7.93
C LEU A 45 -5.99 2.49 9.29
N THR A 46 -5.12 1.89 10.09
CA THR A 46 -5.48 1.43 11.43
C THR A 46 -5.81 2.58 12.36
N GLN A 47 -5.07 3.68 12.27
CA GLN A 47 -5.31 4.87 13.07
C GLN A 47 -6.64 5.52 12.68
N LEU A 48 -6.95 5.59 11.39
CA LEU A 48 -8.22 6.14 10.90
C LEU A 48 -9.41 5.26 11.33
N LEU A 49 -9.26 3.93 11.31
CA LEU A 49 -10.28 3.01 11.84
C LEU A 49 -10.43 3.11 13.36
N GLU A 50 -9.32 3.26 14.10
CA GLU A 50 -9.32 3.39 15.56
C GLU A 50 -9.93 4.72 16.02
N GLU A 51 -9.61 5.83 15.34
CA GLU A 51 -10.20 7.14 15.58
C GLU A 51 -11.71 7.13 15.34
N GLU A 52 -12.18 6.39 14.32
CA GLU A 52 -13.61 6.22 14.04
C GLU A 52 -14.33 5.24 14.97
N GLU A 53 -13.63 4.26 15.54
CA GLU A 53 -14.22 3.31 16.51
C GLU A 53 -14.26 3.89 17.94
N ARG A 54 -13.26 4.69 18.33
CA ARG A 54 -13.20 5.32 19.66
C ARG A 54 -14.07 6.55 19.81
N ALA A 55 -14.34 7.25 18.72
CA ALA A 55 -15.32 8.30 18.78
C ALA A 55 -16.67 7.62 19.07
N GLU A 56 -17.29 7.92 20.21
CA GLU A 56 -18.69 7.56 20.54
C GLU A 56 -19.67 8.29 19.60
N ASN A 57 -19.34 8.39 18.32
CA ASN A 57 -20.04 9.13 17.30
C ASN A 57 -21.24 8.30 16.85
N GLU A 58 -22.39 8.95 16.83
CA GLU A 58 -23.63 8.44 16.23
C GLU A 58 -23.48 8.11 14.73
N ARG A 59 -22.33 8.42 14.11
CA ARG A 59 -21.98 8.18 12.70
C ARG A 59 -20.56 7.61 12.60
N VAL A 60 -20.49 6.34 12.17
CA VAL A 60 -19.25 5.59 11.91
C VAL A 60 -18.67 6.07 10.58
N GLY A 61 -17.41 6.54 10.52
CA GLY A 61 -16.79 7.07 9.30
C GLY A 61 -16.78 6.14 8.07
N LEU A 62 -17.00 4.84 8.28
CA LEU A 62 -17.47 3.93 7.24
C LEU A 62 -18.84 3.37 7.62
N GLY A 63 -19.88 3.86 6.95
CA GLY A 63 -21.22 3.33 7.05
C GLY A 63 -21.25 1.80 6.83
N PRO A 64 -22.25 1.08 7.38
CA PRO A 64 -22.33 -0.39 7.31
C PRO A 64 -22.31 -0.94 5.88
N GLN A 65 -22.67 -0.12 4.90
CA GLN A 65 -22.68 -0.46 3.48
C GLN A 65 -21.28 -0.47 2.85
N LEU A 66 -20.35 0.34 3.36
CA LEU A 66 -18.98 0.47 2.82
C LEU A 66 -17.98 -0.46 3.51
N ARG A 67 -18.18 -0.75 4.80
CA ARG A 67 -17.30 -1.63 5.59
C ARG A 67 -16.91 -2.96 4.89
N PRO A 68 -17.85 -3.74 4.32
CA PRO A 68 -17.50 -5.02 3.68
C PRO A 68 -16.68 -4.86 2.39
N ALA A 69 -16.89 -3.78 1.64
CA ALA A 69 -16.11 -3.50 0.44
C ALA A 69 -14.70 -3.02 0.80
N THR A 70 -14.59 -2.15 1.80
CA THR A 70 -13.30 -1.68 2.32
C THR A 70 -12.46 -2.83 2.86
N ALA A 71 -13.04 -3.70 3.68
CA ALA A 71 -12.34 -4.85 4.24
C ALA A 71 -11.78 -5.79 3.14
N ARG A 72 -12.55 -6.04 2.09
CA ARG A 72 -12.08 -6.84 0.94
C ARG A 72 -10.91 -6.18 0.22
N ALA A 73 -10.97 -4.87 -0.01
CA ALA A 73 -9.88 -4.15 -0.68
C ALA A 73 -8.58 -4.17 0.16
N LEU A 74 -8.71 -4.08 1.48
CA LEU A 74 -7.57 -4.21 2.41
C LEU A 74 -6.98 -5.62 2.43
N LEU A 75 -7.82 -6.66 2.45
CA LEU A 75 -7.36 -8.05 2.39
C LEU A 75 -6.65 -8.36 1.07
N ALA A 76 -7.22 -7.93 -0.07
CA ALA A 76 -6.57 -8.13 -1.37
C ALA A 76 -5.22 -7.39 -1.48
N LEU A 77 -5.09 -6.24 -0.81
CA LEU A 77 -3.81 -5.55 -0.70
C LEU A 77 -2.81 -6.33 0.18
N ALA A 78 -3.27 -6.93 1.28
CA ALA A 78 -2.43 -7.80 2.11
C ALA A 78 -1.95 -9.03 1.33
N ASP A 79 -2.83 -9.68 0.58
CA ASP A 79 -2.51 -10.83 -0.29
C ASP A 79 -1.46 -10.43 -1.36
N LEU A 80 -1.58 -9.23 -1.93
CA LEU A 80 -0.58 -8.69 -2.86
C LEU A 80 0.79 -8.51 -2.20
N VAL A 81 0.82 -8.04 -0.96
CA VAL A 81 2.08 -7.85 -0.21
C VAL A 81 2.68 -9.20 0.18
N GLU A 82 1.85 -10.19 0.54
CA GLU A 82 2.28 -11.54 0.93
C GLU A 82 2.75 -12.38 -0.27
N SER A 83 2.09 -12.24 -1.43
CA SER A 83 2.42 -12.96 -2.67
C SER A 83 3.74 -12.52 -3.30
N GLY A 84 4.24 -11.32 -2.96
CA GLY A 84 5.51 -10.83 -3.46
C GLY A 84 6.70 -11.49 -2.73
N ASP A 85 7.56 -12.18 -3.46
CA ASP A 85 8.83 -12.73 -2.95
C ASP A 85 9.93 -11.66 -2.73
N GLY A 86 9.51 -10.39 -2.68
CA GLY A 86 10.34 -9.19 -2.70
C GLY A 86 10.95 -8.87 -4.08
N ARG A 87 11.09 -9.84 -4.99
CA ARG A 87 11.76 -9.65 -6.30
C ARG A 87 10.77 -9.42 -7.42
N THR A 88 9.59 -10.01 -7.32
CA THR A 88 8.53 -9.94 -8.31
C THR A 88 7.20 -9.64 -7.63
N VAL A 89 6.34 -8.93 -8.34
CA VAL A 89 4.94 -8.77 -7.95
C VAL A 89 4.17 -9.88 -8.62
N ASP A 90 3.37 -10.64 -7.87
CA ASP A 90 2.41 -11.54 -8.49
C ASP A 90 1.38 -10.72 -9.28
N LEU A 91 1.41 -10.87 -10.60
CA LEU A 91 0.52 -10.16 -11.51
C LEU A 91 -0.94 -10.58 -11.29
N GLY A 92 -1.19 -11.82 -10.86
CA GLY A 92 -2.52 -12.31 -10.51
C GLY A 92 -3.07 -11.61 -9.27
N ALA A 93 -2.30 -11.62 -8.17
CA ALA A 93 -2.66 -10.87 -6.96
C ALA A 93 -2.82 -9.37 -7.22
N ARG A 94 -1.98 -8.77 -8.08
CA ARG A 94 -2.09 -7.35 -8.44
C ARG A 94 -3.37 -7.04 -9.19
N ALA A 95 -3.75 -7.89 -10.15
CA ALA A 95 -5.00 -7.75 -10.88
C ALA A 95 -6.21 -7.90 -9.94
N ALA A 96 -6.20 -8.92 -9.07
CA ALA A 96 -7.26 -9.14 -8.09
C ALA A 96 -7.43 -7.98 -7.09
N ALA A 97 -6.33 -7.39 -6.62
CA ALA A 97 -6.35 -6.21 -5.77
C ALA A 97 -6.89 -4.98 -6.51
N GLY A 98 -6.54 -4.81 -7.79
CA GLY A 98 -7.09 -3.77 -8.66
C GLY A 98 -8.60 -3.90 -8.88
N GLU A 99 -9.09 -5.12 -9.16
CA GLU A 99 -10.51 -5.41 -9.31
C GLU A 99 -11.29 -5.14 -8.02
N THR A 100 -10.73 -5.54 -6.88
CA THR A 100 -11.38 -5.33 -5.58
C THR A 100 -11.47 -3.84 -5.23
N LEU A 101 -10.43 -3.07 -5.57
CA LEU A 101 -10.45 -1.62 -5.42
C LEU A 101 -11.45 -0.94 -6.35
N ALA A 102 -11.58 -1.41 -7.60
CA ALA A 102 -12.61 -0.91 -8.51
C ALA A 102 -14.01 -1.17 -7.95
N GLY A 103 -14.26 -2.37 -7.40
CA GLY A 103 -15.53 -2.69 -6.74
C GLY A 103 -15.82 -1.82 -5.51
N LEU A 104 -14.80 -1.42 -4.74
CA LEU A 104 -14.97 -0.46 -3.65
C LEU A 104 -15.36 0.93 -4.18
N VAL A 105 -14.72 1.40 -5.25
CA VAL A 105 -15.05 2.69 -5.89
C VAL A 105 -16.50 2.68 -6.40
N ASP A 106 -16.93 1.61 -7.06
CA ASP A 106 -18.32 1.46 -7.53
C ASP A 106 -19.31 1.48 -6.37
N GLN A 107 -18.97 0.82 -5.26
CA GLN A 107 -19.81 0.84 -4.06
C GLN A 107 -19.89 2.23 -3.44
N ILE A 108 -18.79 2.99 -3.38
CA ILE A 108 -18.79 4.39 -2.92
C ILE A 108 -19.68 5.25 -3.80
N HIS A 109 -19.61 5.08 -5.13
CA HIS A 109 -20.50 5.78 -6.05
C HIS A 109 -21.96 5.41 -5.82
N ALA A 110 -22.27 4.14 -5.61
CA ALA A 110 -23.64 3.66 -5.35
C ALA A 110 -24.21 4.20 -4.02
N VAL A 111 -23.36 4.36 -3.01
CA VAL A 111 -23.72 4.91 -1.69
C VAL A 111 -23.91 6.42 -1.76
N ARG A 112 -23.06 7.15 -2.50
CA ARG A 112 -23.22 8.59 -2.75
C ARG A 112 -24.56 8.94 -3.39
N VAL A 113 -25.05 8.09 -4.29
CA VAL A 113 -26.36 8.27 -4.95
C VAL A 113 -27.54 8.12 -3.97
N ARG A 114 -27.34 7.47 -2.82
CA ARG A 114 -28.39 7.14 -1.83
C ARG A 114 -28.37 8.02 -0.57
N GLU A 115 -27.75 9.21 -0.63
CA GLU A 115 -27.69 10.19 0.48
C GLU A 115 -26.88 9.74 1.72
N SER A 116 -25.65 9.27 1.54
CA SER A 116 -24.69 9.16 2.67
C SER A 116 -24.21 10.54 3.15
N SER A 117 -23.71 10.60 4.39
CA SER A 117 -23.09 11.83 4.91
C SER A 117 -21.79 12.15 4.15
N ASP A 118 -21.48 13.44 4.04
CA ASP A 118 -20.25 13.91 3.36
C ASP A 118 -18.97 13.36 4.05
N ASP A 119 -19.02 13.16 5.37
CA ASP A 119 -17.90 12.62 6.16
C ASP A 119 -17.57 11.16 5.78
N GLU A 120 -18.59 10.32 5.58
CA GLU A 120 -18.39 8.92 5.14
C GLU A 120 -17.72 8.84 3.77
N LEU A 121 -18.10 9.74 2.86
CA LEU A 121 -17.54 9.79 1.51
C LEU A 121 -16.11 10.32 1.50
N PHE A 122 -15.80 11.28 2.38
CA PHE A 122 -14.43 11.79 2.54
C PHE A 122 -13.48 10.69 3.01
N THR A 123 -13.85 9.99 4.09
CA THR A 123 -13.09 8.87 4.64
C THR A 123 -12.88 7.76 3.60
N ALA A 124 -13.96 7.35 2.91
CA ALA A 124 -13.86 6.34 1.87
C ALA A 124 -12.96 6.78 0.69
N GLY A 125 -13.00 8.05 0.31
CA GLY A 125 -12.13 8.63 -0.72
C GLY A 125 -10.64 8.62 -0.34
N SER A 126 -10.32 8.92 0.93
CA SER A 126 -8.94 8.85 1.43
C SER A 126 -8.41 7.42 1.37
N ILE A 127 -9.20 6.45 1.86
CA ILE A 127 -8.84 5.03 1.84
C ILE A 127 -8.57 4.54 0.41
N VAL A 128 -9.44 4.88 -0.55
CA VAL A 128 -9.24 4.52 -1.96
C VAL A 128 -7.93 5.11 -2.50
N THR A 129 -7.63 6.36 -2.15
CA THR A 129 -6.41 7.04 -2.60
C THR A 129 -5.15 6.36 -2.05
N ASP A 130 -5.18 5.97 -0.78
CA ASP A 130 -4.08 5.28 -0.12
C ASP A 130 -3.87 3.87 -0.71
N ILE A 131 -4.96 3.12 -0.93
CA ILE A 131 -4.87 1.80 -1.58
C ILE A 131 -4.35 1.94 -3.02
N ARG A 132 -4.81 2.92 -3.81
CA ARG A 132 -4.27 3.18 -5.16
C ARG A 132 -2.76 3.43 -5.11
N ARG A 133 -2.32 4.28 -4.19
CA ARG A 133 -0.90 4.59 -4.02
C ARG A 133 -0.10 3.35 -3.62
N CYS A 134 -0.65 2.47 -2.79
CA CYS A 134 -0.05 1.17 -2.50
C CYS A 134 0.11 0.32 -3.76
N LEU A 135 -0.92 0.19 -4.60
CA LEU A 135 -0.87 -0.60 -5.83
C LEU A 135 0.13 -0.04 -6.87
N GLU A 136 0.34 1.27 -6.90
CA GLU A 136 1.33 1.91 -7.75
C GLU A 136 2.78 1.70 -7.26
N THR A 137 2.96 1.37 -5.97
CA THR A 137 4.27 1.40 -5.30
C THR A 137 5.16 0.17 -5.52
N PRO A 138 4.67 -1.08 -5.71
CA PRO A 138 5.58 -2.12 -6.15
C PRO A 138 5.75 -2.01 -7.67
N ARG A 139 6.74 -1.21 -8.08
CA ARG A 139 7.31 -1.34 -9.42
C ARG A 139 8.13 -2.62 -9.45
N PRO A 140 7.94 -3.49 -10.46
CA PRO A 140 8.86 -4.61 -10.64
C PRO A 140 10.27 -4.03 -10.73
N VAL A 141 11.18 -4.56 -9.92
CA VAL A 141 12.60 -4.30 -10.09
C VAL A 141 12.94 -4.85 -11.46
N GLY A 142 13.10 -3.97 -12.45
CA GLY A 142 13.46 -4.40 -13.79
C GLY A 142 14.71 -5.27 -13.70
N ASP A 143 14.64 -6.47 -14.29
CA ASP A 143 15.84 -7.23 -14.60
C ASP A 143 16.73 -6.30 -15.41
N GLY A 144 17.77 -5.78 -14.76
CA GLY A 144 18.73 -4.89 -15.38
C GLY A 144 19.14 -5.52 -16.70
N GLU A 145 18.96 -4.75 -17.78
CA GLU A 145 19.41 -5.08 -19.11
C GLU A 145 20.78 -5.77 -19.05
N ALA A 146 20.76 -7.09 -19.23
CA ALA A 146 21.89 -7.81 -19.76
C ALA A 146 21.92 -7.50 -21.26
N VAL A 147 22.33 -6.28 -21.61
CA VAL A 147 22.68 -5.95 -23.00
C VAL A 147 24.20 -5.91 -23.08
N ARG A 148 24.67 -6.74 -24.01
CA ARG A 148 26.05 -7.12 -24.29
C ARG A 148 26.93 -5.97 -24.75
#